data_AF-A0A1B6JN46-F1
#
_entry.id   AF-A0A1B6JN46-F1
#
_cell.length_a   1.000
_cell.length_b   1.000
_cell.length_c   1.000
_cell.angle_alpha   90.00
_cell.angle_beta   90.00
_cell.angle_gamma   90.00
#
_symmetry.space_group_name_H-M   'P 1'
#
loop_
_entity.id
_entity.type
_entity.pdbx_description
1 polymer ?
#
loop_
_entity_poly.entity_id
_entity_poly.type
_entity_poly.pdbx_seq_one_letter_code
_entity_poly.pdbx_strand_id
1 'polypeptide(L)'
;EENMTDTTNQKRANFSALTPASNGLNRTVPTLVNLKPGAAKKLVIKNFKEKPKLPDNYQQLTWEKLKEAVIAIQLSTSIRYSLEELYQAVENMCNHKMAVDLYSNLKDLTEMHVRANIEQFLADTMDRLIFLKKMNECWLSHCRQMIMIRSIFLYLDRTYVLQNAAVHSIWDMGLDLFRHHIVLNTLVQTRTVEGLLMLIEKERQGDTVDRTLLKSLLRMLSDLQIYQDAFESKFLVATEALYAAEGKRLIQDMEVPEYLHHVD
;
A
#
# COMPACT_ATOMS: atom_id res chain seq x y z
N GLU A 1 43.07 -46.32 -24.54
CA GLU A 1 42.42 -45.25 -25.32
C GLU A 1 41.40 -44.60 -24.39
N GLU A 2 41.40 -43.34 -23.99
CA GLU A 2 42.21 -42.13 -24.23
C GLU A 2 41.99 -41.26 -22.97
N ASN A 3 43.05 -40.57 -22.53
CA ASN A 3 42.99 -39.51 -21.52
C ASN A 3 42.35 -38.26 -22.14
N MET A 4 41.61 -37.44 -21.37
CA MET A 4 41.95 -36.00 -21.31
C MET A 4 41.32 -35.24 -20.14
N THR A 5 42.21 -34.49 -19.48
CA THR A 5 42.06 -33.61 -18.34
C THR A 5 41.62 -32.19 -18.71
N ASP A 6 40.82 -31.62 -17.83
CA ASP A 6 40.73 -30.23 -17.35
C ASP A 6 41.67 -29.16 -17.94
N THR A 7 41.13 -28.02 -18.43
CA THR A 7 41.32 -26.66 -17.84
C THR A 7 40.84 -25.50 -18.75
N THR A 8 40.20 -24.55 -18.08
CA THR A 8 39.86 -23.15 -18.41
C THR A 8 40.64 -22.39 -19.49
N ASN A 9 39.96 -21.57 -20.32
CA ASN A 9 40.35 -20.15 -20.46
C ASN A 9 39.34 -19.21 -21.18
N GLN A 10 39.36 -17.97 -20.69
CA GLN A 10 38.57 -16.79 -21.05
C GLN A 10 38.81 -16.30 -22.50
N LYS A 11 37.76 -15.77 -23.16
CA LYS A 11 37.90 -14.91 -24.34
C LYS A 11 37.32 -13.52 -24.07
N ARG A 12 38.20 -12.57 -23.71
CA ARG A 12 37.96 -11.13 -23.87
C ARG A 12 38.30 -10.75 -25.31
N ALA A 13 37.40 -10.03 -25.98
CA ALA A 13 37.70 -9.42 -27.28
C ALA A 13 38.48 -8.11 -27.06
N ASN A 14 39.70 -8.06 -27.60
CA ASN A 14 40.57 -6.88 -27.64
C ASN A 14 40.12 -5.93 -28.75
N PHE A 15 39.75 -4.69 -28.39
CA PHE A 15 39.67 -3.58 -29.34
C PHE A 15 40.94 -2.73 -29.21
N SER A 16 41.94 -3.05 -30.03
CA SER A 16 43.14 -2.23 -30.19
C SER A 16 43.68 -2.40 -31.60
N ALA A 17 43.13 -1.64 -32.54
CA ALA A 17 43.72 -1.39 -33.85
C ALA A 17 43.05 -0.17 -34.50
N LEU A 18 43.49 1.04 -34.13
CA LEU A 18 43.33 2.23 -34.97
C LEU A 18 44.70 2.91 -35.03
N THR A 19 45.42 2.65 -36.12
CA THR A 19 46.64 3.37 -36.49
C THR A 19 46.28 4.73 -37.11
N PRO A 20 47.12 5.76 -36.94
CA PRO A 20 46.78 7.12 -37.36
C PRO A 20 47.21 7.36 -38.81
N ALA A 21 46.26 7.72 -39.68
CA ALA A 21 46.57 8.28 -40.99
C ALA A 21 46.81 9.79 -40.82
N SER A 22 48.08 10.20 -40.96
CA SER A 22 48.50 11.59 -41.06
C SER A 22 48.21 12.13 -42.46
N ASN A 23 47.52 13.27 -42.56
CA ASN A 23 47.66 14.20 -43.68
C ASN A 23 47.18 15.60 -43.27
N GLY A 24 48.07 16.60 -43.42
CA GLY A 24 47.69 18.01 -43.58
C GLY A 24 47.79 18.92 -42.35
N LEU A 25 48.76 19.84 -42.38
CA LEU A 25 49.02 20.92 -41.42
C LEU A 25 47.85 21.91 -41.26
N ASN A 26 47.50 22.23 -40.01
CA ASN A 26 47.64 23.59 -39.46
C ASN A 26 47.45 23.56 -37.94
N ARG A 27 48.56 23.63 -37.22
CA ARG A 27 48.66 23.53 -35.78
C ARG A 27 48.61 24.94 -35.18
N THR A 28 47.44 25.38 -34.70
CA THR A 28 47.34 26.41 -33.67
C THR A 28 47.06 25.71 -32.35
N VAL A 29 48.11 25.53 -31.54
CA VAL A 29 47.98 25.02 -30.17
C VAL A 29 47.42 26.15 -29.32
N PRO A 30 46.21 26.05 -28.73
CA PRO A 30 45.85 26.98 -27.67
C PRO A 30 46.65 26.59 -26.44
N THR A 31 47.37 27.58 -25.90
CA THR A 31 48.15 27.52 -24.68
C THR A 31 47.35 26.84 -23.57
N LEU A 32 47.93 25.79 -22.98
CA LEU A 32 47.33 25.04 -21.88
C LEU A 32 47.27 25.95 -20.65
N VAL A 33 46.14 26.61 -20.45
CA VAL A 33 45.86 27.39 -19.24
C VAL A 33 45.75 26.43 -18.07
N ASN A 34 46.55 26.73 -17.03
CA ASN A 34 46.61 26.10 -15.72
C ASN A 34 45.23 25.64 -15.22
N LEU A 35 44.94 24.34 -15.25
CA LEU A 35 43.73 23.76 -14.68
C LEU A 35 44.09 23.14 -13.32
N LYS A 36 43.53 23.72 -12.25
CA LYS A 36 43.55 23.13 -10.90
C LYS A 36 43.02 21.69 -10.95
N PRO A 37 43.65 20.73 -10.26
CA PRO A 37 43.12 19.37 -10.15
C PRO A 37 41.77 19.41 -9.43
N GLY A 38 40.70 18.94 -10.07
CA GLY A 38 39.36 18.83 -9.47
C GLY A 38 38.24 19.65 -10.13
N ALA A 39 38.53 20.52 -11.09
CA ALA A 39 37.48 21.23 -11.84
C ALA A 39 36.95 20.36 -12.98
N ALA A 40 35.83 19.68 -12.76
CA ALA A 40 35.10 18.98 -13.82
C ALA A 40 34.76 19.97 -14.96
N LYS A 41 35.23 19.70 -16.18
CA LYS A 41 34.94 20.55 -17.34
C LYS A 41 33.45 20.51 -17.66
N LYS A 42 32.79 21.67 -17.63
CA LYS A 42 31.39 21.83 -18.01
C LYS A 42 31.20 21.44 -19.48
N LEU A 43 30.38 20.42 -19.74
CA LEU A 43 30.01 20.01 -21.09
C LEU A 43 28.94 20.96 -21.64
N VAL A 44 29.09 21.38 -22.89
CA VAL A 44 28.13 22.25 -23.61
C VAL A 44 27.65 21.50 -24.85
N ILE A 45 26.34 21.23 -24.91
CA ILE A 45 25.71 20.62 -26.09
C ILE A 45 25.55 21.72 -27.14
N LYS A 46 26.27 21.60 -28.26
CA LYS A 46 26.15 22.53 -29.38
C LYS A 46 24.75 22.41 -30.01
N ASN A 47 24.17 23.54 -30.42
CA ASN A 47 22.83 23.64 -31.03
C ASN A 47 21.63 23.31 -30.13
N PHE A 48 21.80 23.22 -28.81
CA PHE A 48 20.68 23.11 -27.87
C PHE A 48 20.09 24.51 -27.58
N LYS A 49 19.31 25.04 -28.52
CA LYS A 49 18.81 26.43 -28.48
C LYS A 49 17.66 26.62 -27.47
N GLU A 50 16.71 25.69 -27.42
CA GLU A 50 15.58 25.74 -26.50
C GLU A 50 15.26 24.36 -25.93
N LYS A 51 14.93 24.30 -24.63
CA LYS A 51 14.41 23.08 -24.03
C LYS A 51 13.00 22.82 -24.57
N PRO A 52 12.68 21.61 -25.05
CA PRO A 52 11.31 21.25 -25.36
C PRO A 52 10.41 21.56 -24.16
N LYS A 53 9.36 22.34 -24.39
CA LYS A 53 8.34 22.60 -23.36
C LYS A 53 7.28 21.52 -23.46
N LEU A 54 6.79 21.07 -22.31
CA LEU A 54 5.61 20.22 -22.28
C LEU A 54 4.39 21.00 -22.82
N PRO A 55 3.44 20.32 -23.46
CA PRO A 55 2.13 20.90 -23.76
C PRO A 55 1.44 21.39 -22.48
N ASP A 56 0.71 22.51 -22.56
CA ASP A 56 0.03 23.10 -21.39
C ASP A 56 -1.03 22.16 -20.77
N ASN A 57 -1.60 21.25 -21.57
CA ASN A 57 -2.59 20.26 -21.14
C ASN A 57 -1.98 18.92 -20.66
N TYR A 58 -0.66 18.79 -20.63
CA TYR A 58 0.02 17.53 -20.31
C TYR A 58 -0.37 16.98 -18.93
N GLN A 59 -0.37 17.84 -17.91
CA GLN A 59 -0.72 17.45 -16.54
C GLN A 59 -2.15 16.91 -16.45
N GLN A 60 -3.11 17.62 -17.06
CA GLN A 60 -4.51 17.24 -17.04
C GLN A 60 -4.74 15.91 -17.78
N LEU A 61 -4.20 15.77 -18.99
CA LEU A 61 -4.37 14.54 -19.78
C LEU A 61 -3.75 13.32 -19.11
N THR A 62 -2.55 13.48 -18.54
CA THR A 62 -1.87 12.40 -17.84
C THR A 62 -2.60 12.02 -16.56
N TRP A 63 -3.14 13.00 -15.83
CA TRP A 63 -3.96 12.75 -14.66
C TRP A 63 -5.27 12.03 -15.02
N GLU A 64 -6.00 12.44 -16.06
CA GLU A 64 -7.24 11.74 -16.46
C GLU A 64 -6.98 10.26 -16.80
N LYS A 65 -5.87 9.95 -17.47
CA LYS A 65 -5.45 8.57 -17.70
C LYS A 65 -5.23 7.79 -16.39
N LEU A 66 -4.51 8.38 -15.43
CA LEU A 66 -4.25 7.74 -14.14
C LEU A 66 -5.54 7.58 -13.31
N LYS A 67 -6.40 8.60 -13.32
CA LYS A 67 -7.70 8.60 -12.68
C LYS A 67 -8.62 7.51 -13.24
N GLU A 68 -8.69 7.35 -14.56
CA GLU A 68 -9.42 6.24 -15.18
C GLU A 68 -8.94 4.87 -14.67
N ALA A 69 -7.61 4.69 -14.54
CA ALA A 69 -7.05 3.45 -14.00
C ALA A 69 -7.40 3.24 -12.52
N VAL A 70 -7.31 4.28 -11.68
CA VAL A 70 -7.68 4.19 -10.26
C VAL A 70 -9.17 3.88 -10.09
N ILE A 71 -10.04 4.52 -10.86
CA ILE A 71 -11.48 4.23 -10.86
C ILE A 71 -11.72 2.79 -11.30
N ALA A 72 -11.03 2.30 -12.34
CA ALA A 72 -11.17 0.92 -12.78
C ALA A 72 -10.81 -0.07 -11.66
N ILE A 73 -9.74 0.20 -10.92
CA ILE A 73 -9.32 -0.59 -9.74
C ILE A 73 -10.40 -0.57 -8.65
N GLN A 74 -10.88 0.61 -8.29
CA GLN A 74 -11.90 0.81 -7.26
C GLN A 74 -13.21 0.08 -7.59
N LEU A 75 -13.60 0.08 -8.86
CA LEU A 75 -14.80 -0.61 -9.36
C LEU A 75 -14.55 -2.10 -9.68
N SER A 76 -13.35 -2.61 -9.45
CA SER A 76 -12.96 -3.99 -9.79
C SER A 76 -13.19 -4.35 -11.27
N THR A 77 -12.89 -3.41 -12.16
CA THR A 77 -13.00 -3.54 -13.62
C THR A 77 -11.64 -3.56 -14.29
N SER A 78 -11.59 -3.93 -15.58
CA SER A 78 -10.33 -4.02 -16.34
C SER A 78 -9.72 -2.64 -16.58
N ILE A 79 -8.43 -2.49 -16.28
CA ILE A 79 -7.64 -1.31 -16.61
C ILE A 79 -7.35 -1.30 -18.11
N ARG A 80 -7.63 -0.18 -18.79
CA ARG A 80 -7.41 -0.02 -20.25
C ARG A 80 -5.93 0.02 -20.63
N TYR A 81 -5.10 0.56 -19.77
CA TYR A 81 -3.67 0.80 -20.00
C TYR A 81 -2.81 -0.27 -19.34
N SER A 82 -1.59 -0.48 -19.85
CA SER A 82 -0.65 -1.38 -19.19
C SER A 82 -0.09 -0.75 -17.89
N LEU A 83 0.26 -1.59 -16.92
CA LEU A 83 0.80 -1.11 -15.64
C LEU A 83 2.12 -0.32 -15.81
N GLU A 84 2.97 -0.76 -16.74
CA GLU A 84 4.23 -0.06 -17.08
C GLU A 84 3.96 1.35 -17.63
N GLU A 85 2.98 1.47 -18.52
CA GLU A 85 2.61 2.75 -19.12
C GLU A 85 1.98 3.72 -18.11
N LEU A 86 1.33 3.20 -17.07
CA LEU A 86 0.80 3.98 -15.96
C LEU A 86 1.92 4.38 -14.98
N TYR A 87 2.83 3.47 -14.67
CA TYR A 87 4.01 3.74 -13.85
C TYR A 87 4.89 4.84 -14.47
N GLN A 88 5.19 4.74 -15.77
CA GLN A 88 5.97 5.75 -16.48
C GLN A 88 5.27 7.11 -16.51
N ALA A 89 3.93 7.12 -16.59
CA ALA A 89 3.15 8.36 -16.50
C ALA A 89 3.32 9.04 -15.13
N VAL A 90 3.26 8.27 -14.04
CA VAL A 90 3.54 8.78 -12.67
C VAL A 90 4.97 9.30 -12.56
N GLU A 91 5.96 8.54 -13.03
CA GLU A 91 7.36 8.95 -13.02
C GLU A 91 7.56 10.28 -13.76
N ASN A 92 7.01 10.40 -14.98
CA ASN A 92 7.15 11.62 -15.78
C ASN A 92 6.53 12.82 -15.07
N MET A 93 5.32 12.69 -14.51
CA MET A 93 4.69 13.77 -13.73
C MET A 93 5.56 14.18 -12.53
N CYS A 94 6.16 13.22 -11.82
CA CYS A 94 7.06 13.50 -10.69
C CYS A 94 8.32 14.25 -11.15
N ASN A 95 8.94 13.82 -12.25
CA ASN A 95 10.12 14.45 -12.83
C ASN A 95 9.86 15.91 -13.26
N HIS A 96 8.63 16.20 -13.68
CA HIS A 96 8.17 17.55 -14.05
C HIS A 96 7.62 18.36 -12.87
N LYS A 97 7.94 17.97 -11.62
CA LYS A 97 7.60 18.70 -10.38
C LYS A 97 6.10 18.77 -10.07
N MET A 98 5.31 17.83 -10.60
CA MET A 98 3.85 17.74 -10.37
C MET A 98 3.49 16.75 -9.25
N ALA A 99 4.47 16.32 -8.44
CA ALA A 99 4.27 15.26 -7.44
C ALA A 99 3.28 15.65 -6.32
N VAL A 100 3.27 16.92 -5.90
CA VAL A 100 2.37 17.43 -4.85
C VAL A 100 0.92 17.32 -5.30
N ASP A 101 0.61 17.88 -6.47
CA ASP A 101 -0.74 17.83 -7.06
C ASP A 101 -1.16 16.38 -7.32
N LEU A 102 -0.24 15.54 -7.82
CA LEU A 102 -0.51 14.13 -8.09
C LEU A 102 -0.90 13.36 -6.83
N TYR A 103 -0.18 13.58 -5.72
CA TYR A 103 -0.52 12.98 -4.43
C TYR A 103 -1.88 13.48 -3.92
N SER A 104 -2.13 14.79 -3.99
CA SER A 104 -3.41 15.37 -3.55
C SER A 104 -4.58 14.79 -4.34
N ASN A 105 -4.47 14.76 -5.67
CA ASN A 105 -5.51 14.24 -6.55
C ASN A 105 -5.78 12.74 -6.31
N LEU A 106 -4.72 11.94 -6.07
CA LEU A 106 -4.88 10.54 -5.71
C LEU A 106 -5.57 10.36 -4.37
N LYS A 107 -5.21 11.16 -3.37
CA LYS A 107 -5.84 11.16 -2.05
C LYS A 107 -7.32 11.48 -2.17
N ASP A 108 -7.68 12.57 -2.84
CA ASP A 108 -9.07 13.03 -2.98
C ASP A 108 -9.93 12.00 -3.70
N LEU A 109 -9.41 11.40 -4.77
CA LEU A 109 -10.09 10.33 -5.51
C LEU A 109 -10.29 9.07 -4.65
N THR A 110 -9.30 8.73 -3.83
CA THR A 110 -9.39 7.58 -2.91
C THR A 110 -10.39 7.86 -1.79
N GLU A 111 -10.33 9.05 -1.19
CA GLU A 111 -11.23 9.50 -0.12
C GLU A 111 -12.68 9.50 -0.59
N MET A 112 -12.96 10.01 -1.79
CA MET A 112 -14.30 10.00 -2.37
C MET A 112 -14.87 8.58 -2.48
N HIS A 113 -14.08 7.62 -2.97
CA HIS A 113 -14.51 6.23 -3.08
C HIS A 113 -14.76 5.59 -1.71
N VAL A 114 -13.85 5.77 -0.75
CA VAL A 114 -14.00 5.23 0.60
C VAL A 114 -15.23 5.81 1.29
N ARG A 115 -15.48 7.13 1.17
CA ARG A 115 -16.68 7.77 1.73
C ARG A 115 -17.98 7.19 1.15
N ALA A 116 -18.04 6.93 -0.15
CA ALA A 116 -19.21 6.32 -0.77
C ALA A 116 -19.48 4.90 -0.23
N ASN A 117 -18.42 4.16 0.10
CA ASN A 117 -18.53 2.78 0.61
C ASN A 117 -19.13 2.67 2.02
N ILE A 118 -19.34 3.78 2.76
CA ILE A 118 -19.96 3.72 4.08
C ILE A 118 -21.45 3.37 4.01
N GLU A 119 -22.13 3.75 2.93
CA GLU A 119 -23.59 3.68 2.81
C GLU A 119 -24.12 2.26 3.02
N GLN A 120 -23.36 1.25 2.57
CA GLN A 120 -23.71 -0.16 2.72
C GLN A 120 -23.80 -0.64 4.19
N PHE A 121 -23.26 0.12 5.15
CA PHE A 121 -23.22 -0.24 6.57
C PHE A 121 -24.26 0.49 7.42
N LEU A 122 -24.95 1.50 6.86
CA LEU A 122 -25.86 2.36 7.58
C LEU A 122 -27.30 1.83 7.67
N ALA A 123 -27.59 0.69 7.04
CA ALA A 123 -28.90 0.06 7.13
C ALA A 123 -29.12 -0.59 8.51
N ASP A 124 -30.17 -0.15 9.23
CA ASP A 124 -30.49 -0.57 10.60
C ASP A 124 -30.84 -2.06 10.73
N THR A 125 -31.42 -2.67 9.71
CA THR A 125 -32.02 -4.03 9.80
C THR A 125 -31.08 -5.17 9.41
N MET A 126 -29.78 -4.90 9.24
CA MET A 126 -28.85 -5.93 8.77
C MET A 126 -28.42 -6.87 9.92
N ASP A 127 -28.50 -8.18 9.67
CA ASP A 127 -28.01 -9.21 10.59
C ASP A 127 -26.53 -9.00 10.96
N ARG A 128 -26.17 -9.30 12.21
CA ARG A 128 -24.82 -9.06 12.75
C ARG A 128 -23.75 -9.86 12.00
N LEU A 129 -24.01 -11.13 11.69
CA LEU A 129 -23.02 -11.95 10.96
C LEU A 129 -22.88 -11.50 9.51
N ILE A 130 -24.00 -11.16 8.84
CA ILE A 130 -23.97 -10.59 7.49
C ILE A 130 -23.18 -9.27 7.48
N PHE A 131 -23.39 -8.41 8.48
CA PHE A 131 -22.66 -7.16 8.64
C PHE A 131 -21.14 -7.40 8.76
N LEU A 132 -20.70 -8.34 9.61
CA LEU A 132 -19.27 -8.65 9.76
C LEU A 132 -18.66 -9.19 8.47
N LYS A 133 -19.37 -10.06 7.74
CA LYS A 133 -18.90 -10.58 6.45
C LYS A 133 -18.73 -9.45 5.44
N LYS A 134 -19.71 -8.54 5.33
CA LYS A 134 -19.62 -7.36 4.48
C LYS A 134 -18.47 -6.43 4.88
N MET A 135 -18.26 -6.21 6.18
CA MET A 135 -17.13 -5.39 6.67
C MET A 135 -15.80 -6.02 6.24
N ASN A 136 -15.67 -7.33 6.41
CA ASN A 136 -14.46 -8.05 6.03
C ASN A 136 -14.22 -8.01 4.51
N GLU A 137 -15.27 -8.22 3.71
CA GLU A 137 -15.17 -8.13 2.24
C GLU A 137 -14.76 -6.73 1.78
N CYS A 138 -15.37 -5.69 2.35
CA CYS A 138 -15.04 -4.29 2.07
C CYS A 138 -13.59 -3.98 2.43
N TRP A 139 -13.14 -4.40 3.62
CA TRP A 139 -11.75 -4.23 4.08
C TRP A 139 -10.76 -4.94 3.15
N LEU A 140 -10.99 -6.22 2.85
CA LEU A 140 -10.10 -6.98 1.98
C LEU A 140 -10.08 -6.42 0.55
N SER A 141 -11.21 -5.91 0.05
CA SER A 141 -11.27 -5.22 -1.24
C SER A 141 -10.44 -3.95 -1.23
N HIS A 142 -10.62 -3.10 -0.20
CA HIS A 142 -9.84 -1.88 -0.01
C HIS A 142 -8.33 -2.15 0.02
N CYS A 143 -7.89 -3.14 0.80
CA CYS A 143 -6.49 -3.56 0.85
C CYS A 143 -5.95 -3.96 -0.52
N ARG A 144 -6.68 -4.79 -1.28
CA ARG A 144 -6.27 -5.20 -2.64
C ARG A 144 -6.18 -4.02 -3.59
N GLN A 145 -7.16 -3.12 -3.56
CA GLN A 145 -7.18 -1.90 -4.37
C GLN A 145 -5.98 -1.02 -4.05
N MET A 146 -5.70 -0.77 -2.77
CA MET A 146 -4.57 0.04 -2.32
C MET A 146 -3.21 -0.57 -2.68
N ILE A 147 -3.06 -1.90 -2.65
CA ILE A 147 -1.83 -2.58 -3.13
C ILE A 147 -1.61 -2.28 -4.62
N MET A 148 -2.67 -2.36 -5.43
CA MET A 148 -2.58 -2.12 -6.87
C MET A 148 -2.32 -0.65 -7.19
N ILE A 149 -3.02 0.26 -6.53
CA ILE A 149 -2.80 1.71 -6.62
C ILE A 149 -1.35 2.03 -6.26
N ARG A 150 -0.85 1.53 -5.11
CA ARG A 150 0.54 1.72 -4.70
C ARG A 150 1.53 1.20 -5.72
N SER A 151 1.23 0.08 -6.39
CA SER A 151 2.11 -0.48 -7.42
C SER A 151 2.23 0.44 -8.64
N ILE A 152 1.13 1.05 -9.09
CA ILE A 152 1.14 2.04 -10.18
C ILE A 152 1.87 3.31 -9.74
N PHE A 153 1.60 3.79 -8.52
CA PHE A 153 2.13 5.04 -8.00
C PHE A 153 3.44 4.86 -7.21
N LEU A 154 4.16 3.75 -7.43
CA LEU A 154 5.34 3.38 -6.64
C LEU A 154 6.44 4.44 -6.70
N TYR A 155 6.65 5.07 -7.87
CA TYR A 155 7.63 6.13 -8.02
C TYR A 155 7.31 7.33 -7.12
N LEU A 156 6.04 7.73 -7.04
CA LEU A 156 5.59 8.82 -6.16
C LEU A 156 5.84 8.48 -4.69
N ASP A 157 5.51 7.25 -4.27
CA ASP A 157 5.69 6.73 -2.91
C ASP A 157 7.19 6.70 -2.51
N ARG A 158 8.07 6.34 -3.44
CA ARG A 158 9.51 6.16 -3.19
C ARG A 158 10.37 7.39 -3.40
N THR A 159 9.84 8.44 -4.02
CA THR A 159 10.57 9.69 -4.26
C THR A 159 10.01 10.84 -3.44
N TYR A 160 8.85 11.36 -3.83
CA TYR A 160 8.21 12.49 -3.16
C TYR A 160 7.82 12.14 -1.72
N VAL A 161 7.05 11.06 -1.52
CA VAL A 161 6.51 10.76 -0.19
C VAL A 161 7.63 10.40 0.80
N LEU A 162 8.57 9.54 0.38
CA LEU A 162 9.72 9.16 1.21
C LEU A 162 10.58 10.35 1.66
N GLN A 163 10.65 11.42 0.86
CA GLN A 163 11.42 12.63 1.19
C GLN A 163 10.65 13.62 2.09
N ASN A 164 9.33 13.43 2.26
CA ASN A 164 8.47 14.35 2.99
C ASN A 164 7.79 13.63 4.16
N ALA A 165 8.45 13.62 5.33
CA ALA A 165 7.99 12.89 6.52
C ALA A 165 6.59 13.28 7.05
N ALA A 166 6.08 14.45 6.68
CA ALA A 166 4.73 14.89 7.02
C ALA A 166 3.63 14.29 6.11
N VAL A 167 4.01 13.61 5.01
CA VAL A 167 3.11 13.01 4.05
C VAL A 167 3.04 11.51 4.29
N HIS A 168 1.84 10.97 4.46
CA HIS A 168 1.64 9.53 4.61
C HIS A 168 2.07 8.77 3.35
N SER A 169 2.62 7.55 3.53
CA SER A 169 2.78 6.61 2.42
C SER A 169 1.42 6.35 1.76
N ILE A 170 1.40 5.94 0.49
CA ILE A 170 0.14 5.62 -0.19
C ILE A 170 -0.64 4.54 0.57
N TRP A 171 0.07 3.60 1.18
CA TRP A 171 -0.54 2.57 2.04
C TRP A 171 -1.16 3.18 3.30
N ASP A 172 -0.38 3.98 4.05
CA ASP A 172 -0.85 4.57 5.30
C ASP A 172 -1.99 5.57 5.08
N MET A 173 -1.96 6.32 3.97
CA MET A 173 -3.07 7.15 3.51
C MET A 173 -4.33 6.30 3.31
N GLY A 174 -4.23 5.13 2.67
CA GLY A 174 -5.35 4.22 2.50
C GLY A 174 -5.91 3.69 3.82
N LEU A 175 -5.03 3.32 4.77
CA LEU A 175 -5.42 2.89 6.12
C LEU A 175 -6.15 4.01 6.86
N ASP A 176 -5.60 5.22 6.81
CA ASP A 176 -6.11 6.41 7.46
C ASP A 176 -7.52 6.77 6.96
N LEU A 177 -7.71 6.76 5.64
CA LEU A 177 -9.03 7.02 5.03
C LEU A 177 -10.07 5.97 5.44
N PHE A 178 -9.71 4.68 5.44
CA PHE A 178 -10.64 3.62 5.85
C PHE A 178 -10.98 3.72 7.34
N ARG A 179 -10.00 4.00 8.19
CA ARG A 179 -10.20 4.26 9.62
C ARG A 179 -11.20 5.39 9.82
N HIS A 180 -10.95 6.56 9.23
CA HIS A 180 -11.72 7.77 9.47
C HIS A 180 -13.13 7.73 8.88
N HIS A 181 -13.29 7.21 7.66
CA HIS A 181 -14.58 7.27 6.96
C HIS A 181 -15.45 6.04 7.16
N ILE A 182 -14.89 4.89 7.53
CA ILE A 182 -15.66 3.66 7.75
C ILE A 182 -15.68 3.30 9.23
N VAL A 183 -14.53 2.94 9.81
CA VAL A 183 -14.51 2.22 11.09
C VAL A 183 -14.68 3.13 12.31
N LEU A 184 -14.34 4.42 12.21
CA LEU A 184 -14.62 5.40 13.26
C LEU A 184 -16.05 5.93 13.25
N ASN A 185 -16.87 5.59 12.25
CA ASN A 185 -18.30 5.87 12.34
C ASN A 185 -18.90 5.10 13.53
N THR A 186 -19.58 5.80 14.43
CA THR A 186 -20.07 5.25 15.69
C THR A 186 -20.95 4.00 15.52
N LEU A 187 -21.86 4.02 14.55
CA LEU A 187 -22.76 2.89 14.28
C LEU A 187 -21.95 1.69 13.75
N VAL A 188 -21.08 1.93 12.77
CA VAL A 188 -20.23 0.90 12.15
C VAL A 188 -19.31 0.26 13.20
N GLN A 189 -18.65 1.08 14.02
CA GLN A 189 -17.76 0.62 15.07
C GLN A 189 -18.50 -0.25 16.08
N THR A 190 -19.64 0.24 16.59
CA THR A 190 -20.45 -0.45 17.60
C THR A 190 -20.89 -1.81 17.09
N ARG A 191 -21.44 -1.87 15.87
CA ARG A 191 -21.89 -3.12 15.26
C ARG A 191 -20.76 -4.09 14.99
N THR A 192 -19.59 -3.59 14.58
CA THR A 192 -18.40 -4.43 14.39
C THR A 192 -17.98 -5.06 15.71
N VAL A 193 -17.85 -4.26 16.77
CA VAL A 193 -17.39 -4.74 18.09
C VAL A 193 -18.41 -5.70 18.71
N GLU A 194 -19.70 -5.33 18.74
CA GLU A 194 -20.75 -6.21 19.26
C GLU A 194 -20.85 -7.52 18.49
N GLY A 195 -20.70 -7.47 17.16
CA GLY A 195 -20.68 -8.67 16.33
C GLY A 195 -19.52 -9.59 16.67
N LEU A 196 -18.30 -9.04 16.84
CA LEU A 196 -17.12 -9.81 17.21
C LEU A 196 -17.29 -10.47 18.59
N LEU A 197 -17.77 -9.71 19.58
CA LEU A 197 -18.04 -10.24 20.93
C LEU A 197 -19.11 -11.33 20.90
N MET A 198 -20.18 -11.17 20.11
CA MET A 198 -21.22 -12.17 19.93
C MET A 198 -20.67 -13.48 19.35
N LEU A 199 -19.77 -13.42 18.37
CA LEU A 199 -19.14 -14.64 17.82
C LEU A 199 -18.24 -15.33 18.83
N ILE A 200 -17.49 -14.58 19.63
CA ILE A 200 -16.64 -15.15 20.69
C ILE A 200 -17.51 -15.80 21.78
N GLU A 201 -18.59 -15.14 22.17
CA GLU A 201 -19.54 -15.66 23.15
C GLU A 201 -20.15 -16.99 22.69
N LYS A 202 -20.61 -17.05 21.43
CA LYS A 202 -21.13 -18.28 20.82
C LYS A 202 -20.10 -19.41 20.84
N GLU A 203 -18.85 -19.10 20.46
CA GLU A 203 -17.78 -20.09 20.48
C GLU A 203 -17.51 -20.65 21.88
N ARG A 204 -17.51 -19.79 22.90
CA ARG A 204 -17.38 -20.20 24.32
C ARG A 204 -18.52 -21.10 24.78
N GLN A 205 -19.71 -20.93 24.20
CA GLN A 205 -20.88 -21.78 24.47
C GLN A 205 -20.89 -23.10 23.69
N GLY A 206 -19.86 -23.36 22.87
CA GLY A 206 -19.71 -24.58 22.09
C GLY A 206 -20.27 -24.50 20.66
N ASP A 207 -20.76 -23.34 20.21
CA ASP A 207 -21.15 -23.16 18.82
C ASP A 207 -19.93 -23.14 17.91
N THR A 208 -20.08 -23.69 16.70
CA THR A 208 -19.06 -23.53 15.65
C THR A 208 -19.16 -22.13 15.03
N VAL A 209 -18.06 -21.39 15.05
CA VAL A 209 -17.96 -20.04 14.45
C VAL A 209 -16.86 -19.96 13.39
N ASP A 210 -16.96 -18.96 12.52
CA ASP A 210 -15.94 -18.67 11.51
C ASP A 210 -14.74 -17.95 12.15
N ARG A 211 -13.75 -18.72 12.62
CA ARG A 211 -12.49 -18.20 13.17
C ARG A 211 -11.66 -17.40 12.16
N THR A 212 -11.82 -17.66 10.85
CA THR A 212 -11.09 -16.93 9.81
C THR A 212 -11.62 -15.50 9.71
N LEU A 213 -12.96 -15.33 9.76
CA LEU A 213 -13.59 -14.02 9.82
C LEU A 213 -13.18 -13.24 11.07
N LEU A 214 -13.22 -13.87 12.26
CA LEU A 214 -12.77 -13.27 13.52
C LEU A 214 -11.31 -12.78 13.41
N LYS A 215 -10.40 -13.67 13.00
CA LYS A 215 -8.98 -13.34 12.86
C LYS A 215 -8.76 -12.18 11.89
N SER A 216 -9.45 -12.18 10.75
CA SER A 216 -9.32 -11.13 9.74
C SER A 216 -9.79 -9.77 10.27
N LEU A 217 -10.94 -9.72 10.92
CA LEU A 217 -11.50 -8.47 11.45
C LEU A 217 -10.73 -7.95 12.67
N LEU A 218 -10.27 -8.82 13.57
CA LEU A 218 -9.40 -8.39 14.67
C LEU A 218 -8.07 -7.85 14.13
N ARG A 219 -7.51 -8.49 13.08
CA ARG A 219 -6.32 -7.99 12.40
C ARG A 219 -6.56 -6.65 11.75
N MET A 220 -7.71 -6.43 11.11
CA MET A 220 -8.13 -5.12 10.60
C MET A 220 -8.11 -4.07 11.72
N LEU A 221 -8.71 -4.35 12.88
CA LEU A 221 -8.70 -3.39 14.01
C LEU A 221 -7.27 -3.08 14.50
N SER A 222 -6.38 -4.08 14.49
CA SER A 222 -4.96 -3.88 14.82
C SER A 222 -4.25 -3.04 13.75
N ASP A 223 -4.42 -3.35 12.47
CA ASP A 223 -3.77 -2.62 11.36
C ASP A 223 -4.26 -1.16 11.30
N LEU A 224 -5.52 -0.91 11.67
CA LEU A 224 -6.11 0.43 11.79
C LEU A 224 -5.80 1.12 13.14
N GLN A 225 -5.04 0.48 14.04
CA GLN A 225 -4.63 1.03 15.33
C GLN A 225 -5.82 1.48 16.21
N ILE A 226 -6.89 0.68 16.25
CA ILE A 226 -8.09 0.92 17.07
C ILE A 226 -8.48 -0.28 17.93
N TYR A 227 -7.74 -1.39 17.86
CA TYR A 227 -8.04 -2.60 18.61
C TYR A 227 -8.18 -2.33 20.12
N GLN A 228 -7.20 -1.64 20.71
CA GLN A 228 -7.16 -1.36 22.15
C GLN A 228 -8.34 -0.48 22.57
N ASP A 229 -8.53 0.64 21.88
CA ASP A 229 -9.56 1.64 22.23
C ASP A 229 -11.00 1.15 21.97
N ALA A 230 -11.22 0.43 20.86
CA ALA A 230 -12.58 0.07 20.43
C ALA A 230 -13.03 -1.30 20.92
N PHE A 231 -12.12 -2.28 21.04
CA PHE A 231 -12.46 -3.69 21.26
C PHE A 231 -11.95 -4.24 22.59
N GLU A 232 -10.66 -4.08 22.91
CA GLU A 232 -9.99 -4.78 24.01
C GLU A 232 -10.68 -4.56 25.36
N SER A 233 -10.93 -3.32 25.73
CA SER A 233 -11.61 -3.00 27.00
C SER A 233 -12.98 -3.68 27.11
N LYS A 234 -13.79 -3.65 26.04
CA LYS A 234 -15.12 -4.28 26.02
C LYS A 234 -15.03 -5.80 26.05
N PHE A 235 -14.05 -6.37 25.37
CA PHE A 235 -13.77 -7.81 25.41
C PHE A 235 -13.38 -8.29 26.79
N LEU A 236 -12.51 -7.57 27.50
CA LEU A 236 -12.11 -7.91 28.86
C LEU A 236 -13.29 -7.85 29.82
N VAL A 237 -14.10 -6.79 29.77
CA VAL A 237 -15.31 -6.66 30.60
C VAL A 237 -16.30 -7.79 30.35
N ALA A 238 -16.57 -8.12 29.07
CA ALA A 238 -17.46 -9.24 28.73
C ALA A 238 -16.90 -10.59 29.20
N THR A 239 -15.58 -10.78 29.10
CA THR A 239 -14.89 -12.00 29.51
C THR A 239 -14.89 -12.17 31.03
N GLU A 240 -14.64 -11.09 31.79
CA GLU A 240 -14.72 -11.09 33.24
C GLU A 240 -16.14 -11.41 33.72
N ALA A 241 -17.15 -10.78 33.13
CA ALA A 241 -18.55 -11.02 33.47
C ALA A 241 -18.96 -12.48 33.21
N LEU A 242 -18.53 -13.05 32.08
CA LEU A 242 -18.79 -14.46 31.74
C LEU A 242 -18.16 -15.41 32.75
N TYR A 243 -16.84 -15.32 32.97
CA TYR A 243 -16.15 -16.27 33.85
C TYR A 243 -16.53 -16.09 35.32
N ALA A 244 -16.92 -14.88 35.75
CA ALA A 244 -17.46 -14.66 37.08
C ALA A 244 -18.82 -15.35 37.28
N ALA A 245 -19.70 -15.33 36.27
CA ALA A 245 -20.99 -16.01 36.32
C ALA A 245 -20.83 -17.54 36.23
N GLU A 246 -19.97 -18.00 35.32
CA GLU A 246 -19.66 -19.42 35.15
C GLU A 246 -19.04 -20.02 36.42
N GLY A 247 -18.06 -19.36 37.03
CA GLY A 247 -17.44 -19.82 38.28
C GLY A 247 -18.45 -19.94 39.42
N LYS A 248 -19.36 -18.96 39.59
CA LYS A 248 -20.41 -19.01 40.62
C LYS A 248 -21.40 -20.14 40.40
N ARG A 249 -21.72 -20.45 39.14
CA ARG A 249 -22.65 -21.52 38.77
C ARG A 249 -22.00 -22.90 38.96
N LEU A 250 -20.83 -23.10 38.36
CA LEU A 250 -20.17 -24.41 38.33
C LEU A 250 -19.68 -24.88 39.71
N ILE A 251 -19.26 -23.97 40.59
CA ILE A 251 -18.87 -24.35 41.97
C ILE A 251 -20.05 -24.91 42.80
N GLN A 252 -21.30 -24.59 42.42
CA GLN A 252 -22.50 -25.12 43.05
C GLN A 252 -22.98 -26.40 42.36
N ASP A 253 -22.75 -26.52 41.05
CA ASP A 253 -23.27 -27.60 40.21
C ASP A 253 -22.33 -28.82 40.12
N MET A 254 -21.04 -28.67 40.41
CA MET A 254 -20.00 -29.71 40.20
C MET A 254 -19.19 -30.00 41.46
N GLU A 255 -18.69 -31.24 41.56
CA GLU A 255 -17.67 -31.56 42.56
C GLU A 255 -16.30 -30.95 42.19
N VAL A 256 -15.44 -30.76 43.20
CA VAL A 256 -14.11 -30.13 43.01
C VAL A 256 -13.28 -30.78 41.89
N PRO A 257 -13.17 -32.12 41.78
CA PRO A 257 -12.39 -32.73 40.69
C PRO A 257 -12.93 -32.41 39.29
N GLU A 258 -14.25 -32.40 39.13
CA GLU A 258 -14.90 -32.08 37.84
C GLU A 258 -14.76 -30.59 37.50
N TYR A 259 -14.89 -29.72 38.50
CA TYR A 259 -14.66 -28.28 38.33
C TYR A 259 -13.22 -27.98 37.90
N LEU A 260 -12.23 -28.61 38.54
CA LEU A 260 -10.83 -28.42 38.16
C LEU A 260 -10.57 -28.94 36.73
N HIS A 261 -11.21 -30.04 36.34
CA HIS A 261 -11.11 -30.55 34.97
C HIS A 261 -11.74 -29.61 33.92
N HIS A 262 -12.81 -28.90 34.28
CA HIS A 262 -13.43 -27.90 33.39
C HIS A 262 -12.55 -26.65 33.19
N VAL A 263 -11.73 -26.30 34.17
CA VAL A 263 -10.84 -25.13 34.13
C VAL A 263 -9.56 -25.37 33.32
N ASP A 264 -9.08 -26.62 33.28
CA ASP A 264 -7.88 -27.06 32.53
C ASP A 264 -8.07 -27.02 31.00
#